data_AF-A0A6A6AJZ1-F1
#
_entry.id   AF-A0A6A6AJZ1-F1
#
_cell.length_a   1.000
_cell.length_b   1.000
_cell.length_c   1.000
_cell.angle_alpha   90.00
_cell.angle_beta   90.00
_cell.angle_gamma   90.00
#
_symmetry.space_group_name_H-M   'P 1'
#
loop_
_entity.id
_entity.type
_entity.pdbx_description
1 polymer ?
#
loop_
_entity_poly.entity_id
_entity_poly.type
_entity_poly.pdbx_seq_one_letter_code
_entity_poly.pdbx_strand_id
1 'polypeptide(L)'
;MAPAPSTQDHYAILEVPPSADYEQIKTAYRRLARLHHPDKNGGSRDATVKIQRINAAWDVLGDSCLRREYDRVRPTQGFSTSSSSTRPPNSSRPDTARPPPPPRPQTRPTPQPGPTPQEDARARAESHRKRQEWLDFERVQEEYIRQSRNRVKPLEAEIAALNAKVAEIKAKLANDVPYRWNVFASLSTRLSETEKDSLRRQILDAETAMRIKQWPLDREQLHLKSLQEALSKRLAQENVRLAAERTEQERKERLAREKAQAEAQRRRAEEAARQQAAYEAREKVAREERARAEAVRARQMAEEHAARKAEMQKQQAEMKKRAQAAQAEALRQQKLVAEQVAKAKREADKQRVRVKSCRHKNWWDRVPGPITCPHCTRPRLGFAYKCPDCETTACASCRGTLKAGRTPAVDTNHTTYGANYGFAGTARRGGKARRDRDTYGGGYERSYCEESPSSYSYDNYL
;
A
#
# COMPACT_ATOMS: atom_id res chain seq x y z
N MET A 1 -25.25 -6.08 -28.01
CA MET A 1 -24.46 -6.72 -29.09
C MET A 1 -22.98 -6.64 -28.72
N ALA A 2 -22.30 -7.78 -28.63
CA ALA A 2 -20.87 -7.85 -28.33
C ALA A 2 -20.02 -7.42 -29.54
N PRO A 3 -18.87 -6.75 -29.36
CA PRO A 3 -18.04 -6.30 -30.47
C PRO A 3 -17.28 -7.48 -31.13
N ALA A 4 -17.27 -7.51 -32.46
CA ALA A 4 -16.51 -8.47 -33.24
C ALA A 4 -14.99 -8.32 -33.01
N PRO A 5 -14.22 -9.40 -32.80
CA PRO A 5 -12.78 -9.32 -32.78
C PRO A 5 -12.26 -9.21 -34.22
N SER A 6 -11.47 -8.16 -34.44
CA SER A 6 -10.51 -7.95 -35.53
C SER A 6 -10.09 -9.22 -36.28
N THR A 7 -10.19 -9.17 -37.61
CA THR A 7 -9.83 -10.17 -38.62
C THR A 7 -8.40 -10.71 -38.49
N GLN A 8 -8.18 -11.62 -37.53
CA GLN A 8 -6.94 -12.40 -37.44
C GLN A 8 -7.05 -13.58 -38.40
N ASP A 9 -6.12 -13.64 -39.34
CA ASP A 9 -6.04 -14.68 -40.35
C ASP A 9 -5.73 -16.05 -39.74
N HIS A 10 -6.51 -17.08 -40.07
CA HIS A 10 -6.36 -18.43 -39.49
C HIS A 10 -5.03 -19.08 -39.88
N TYR A 11 -4.51 -18.75 -41.07
CA TYR A 11 -3.18 -19.21 -41.49
C TYR A 11 -2.06 -18.59 -40.65
N ALA A 12 -2.19 -17.31 -40.28
CA ALA A 12 -1.24 -16.63 -39.41
C ALA A 12 -1.28 -17.17 -37.98
N ILE A 13 -2.46 -17.53 -37.46
CA ILE A 13 -2.62 -18.13 -36.13
C ILE A 13 -1.94 -19.50 -36.04
N LEU A 14 -1.99 -20.29 -37.12
CA LEU A 14 -1.34 -21.59 -37.20
C LEU A 14 0.11 -21.52 -37.70
N GLU A 15 0.65 -20.33 -37.95
CA GLU A 15 2.01 -20.09 -38.44
C GLU A 15 2.32 -20.86 -39.74
N VAL A 16 1.32 -21.02 -40.62
CA VAL A 16 1.43 -21.74 -41.90
C VAL A 16 1.16 -20.80 -43.08
N PRO A 17 1.82 -21.03 -44.24
CA PRO A 17 1.47 -20.29 -45.45
C PRO A 17 0.07 -20.69 -45.94
N PRO A 18 -0.65 -19.81 -46.68
CA PRO A 18 -1.95 -20.14 -47.27
C PRO A 18 -1.89 -21.29 -48.28
N SER A 19 -0.70 -21.53 -48.87
CA SER A 19 -0.40 -22.67 -49.74
C SER A 19 -0.08 -23.97 -49.00
N ALA A 20 -0.20 -24.01 -47.66
CA ALA A 20 0.16 -25.18 -46.87
C ALA A 20 -0.73 -26.40 -47.17
N ASP A 21 -0.11 -27.56 -47.25
CA ASP A 21 -0.81 -28.84 -47.37
C ASP A 21 -1.50 -29.22 -46.05
N TYR A 22 -2.54 -30.05 -46.11
CA TYR A 22 -3.31 -30.47 -44.94
C TYR A 22 -2.41 -31.10 -43.86
N GLU A 23 -1.43 -31.92 -44.24
CA GLU A 23 -0.49 -32.53 -43.29
C GLU A 23 0.42 -31.49 -42.62
N GLN A 24 0.72 -30.37 -43.28
CA GLN A 24 1.48 -29.26 -42.68
C GLN A 24 0.64 -28.49 -41.65
N ILE A 25 -0.64 -28.23 -41.96
CA ILE A 25 -1.60 -27.58 -41.05
C ILE A 25 -1.79 -28.44 -39.79
N LYS A 26 -1.96 -29.75 -39.97
CA LYS A 26 -2.11 -30.73 -38.88
C LYS A 26 -0.88 -30.84 -38.00
N THR A 27 0.30 -30.78 -38.60
CA THR A 27 1.57 -30.81 -37.87
C THR A 27 1.77 -29.52 -37.08
N ALA A 28 1.47 -28.36 -37.68
CA ALA A 28 1.55 -27.05 -37.02
C ALA A 28 0.57 -26.95 -35.85
N TYR A 29 -0.69 -27.38 -36.03
CA TYR A 29 -1.68 -27.48 -34.96
C TYR A 29 -1.17 -28.34 -33.80
N ARG A 30 -0.67 -29.56 -34.07
CA ARG A 30 -0.14 -30.45 -33.03
C ARG A 30 1.07 -29.84 -32.30
N ARG A 31 1.92 -29.07 -32.99
CA ARG A 31 3.06 -28.37 -32.38
C ARG A 31 2.57 -27.26 -31.44
N LEU A 32 1.71 -26.38 -31.95
CA LEU A 32 1.19 -25.22 -31.22
C LEU A 32 0.28 -25.64 -30.06
N ALA A 33 -0.50 -26.71 -30.22
CA ALA A 33 -1.35 -27.25 -29.17
C ALA A 33 -0.54 -27.79 -27.99
N ARG A 34 0.60 -28.46 -28.26
CA ARG A 34 1.52 -28.91 -27.20
C ARG A 34 2.27 -27.76 -26.54
N LEU A 35 2.58 -26.72 -27.29
CA LEU A 35 3.30 -25.53 -26.79
C LEU A 35 2.41 -24.66 -25.91
N HIS A 36 1.16 -24.48 -26.30
CA HIS A 36 0.18 -23.64 -25.61
C HIS A 36 -0.79 -24.43 -24.73
N HIS A 37 -0.55 -25.72 -24.49
CA HIS A 37 -1.38 -26.55 -23.63
C HIS A 37 -1.43 -25.96 -22.20
N PRO A 38 -2.62 -25.82 -21.59
CA PRO A 38 -2.76 -25.23 -20.26
C PRO A 38 -1.98 -26.00 -19.17
N ASP A 39 -1.82 -27.31 -19.36
CA ASP A 39 -1.07 -28.20 -18.45
C ASP A 39 0.43 -27.88 -18.38
N LYS A 40 1.06 -27.48 -19.49
CA LYS A 40 2.50 -27.16 -19.53
C LYS A 40 2.82 -25.72 -19.15
N ASN A 41 1.85 -24.81 -19.28
CA ASN A 41 2.02 -23.37 -19.02
C ASN A 41 1.37 -22.91 -17.70
N GLY A 42 1.17 -23.84 -16.76
CA GLY A 42 0.70 -23.54 -15.41
C GLY A 42 -0.64 -22.80 -15.34
N GLY A 43 -1.52 -23.01 -16.33
CA GLY A 43 -2.85 -22.38 -16.37
C GLY A 43 -2.84 -20.87 -16.63
N SER A 44 -1.78 -20.30 -17.21
CA SER A 44 -1.76 -18.88 -17.58
C SER A 44 -2.91 -18.54 -18.54
N ARG A 45 -3.64 -17.45 -18.24
CA ARG A 45 -4.79 -16.97 -19.03
C ARG A 45 -4.40 -16.70 -20.48
N ASP A 46 -3.16 -16.29 -20.72
CA ASP A 46 -2.64 -16.00 -22.07
C ASP A 46 -2.46 -17.28 -22.90
N ALA A 47 -2.05 -18.40 -22.27
CA ALA A 47 -1.96 -19.69 -22.95
C ALA A 47 -3.36 -20.21 -23.33
N THR A 48 -4.35 -20.00 -22.44
CA THR A 48 -5.75 -20.35 -22.70
C THR A 48 -6.34 -19.55 -23.87
N VAL A 49 -6.06 -18.24 -23.95
CA VAL A 49 -6.53 -17.42 -25.08
C VAL A 49 -5.84 -17.82 -26.39
N LYS A 50 -4.54 -18.16 -26.35
CA LYS A 50 -3.81 -18.63 -27.53
C LYS A 50 -4.30 -19.98 -28.03
N ILE A 51 -4.51 -20.96 -27.14
CA ILE A 51 -5.01 -22.29 -27.54
C ILE A 51 -6.43 -22.23 -28.10
N GLN A 52 -7.28 -21.35 -27.56
CA GLN A 52 -8.62 -21.10 -28.11
C GLN A 52 -8.57 -20.59 -29.54
N ARG A 53 -7.65 -19.66 -29.84
CA ARG A 53 -7.44 -19.16 -31.22
C ARG A 53 -6.89 -20.24 -32.15
N ILE A 54 -5.95 -21.04 -31.68
CA ILE A 54 -5.35 -22.17 -32.43
C ILE A 54 -6.43 -23.21 -32.78
N ASN A 55 -7.31 -23.54 -31.84
CA ASN A 55 -8.41 -24.48 -32.07
C ASN A 55 -9.41 -23.91 -33.08
N ALA A 56 -9.81 -22.63 -32.94
CA ALA A 56 -10.70 -21.98 -33.89
C ALA A 56 -10.12 -21.95 -35.32
N ALA A 57 -8.81 -21.74 -35.46
CA ALA A 57 -8.13 -21.79 -36.75
C ALA A 57 -8.08 -23.22 -37.33
N TRP A 58 -7.89 -24.24 -36.48
CA TRP A 58 -7.91 -25.64 -36.89
C TRP A 58 -9.31 -26.10 -37.33
N ASP A 59 -10.36 -25.66 -36.65
CA ASP A 59 -11.74 -26.02 -37.01
C ASP A 59 -12.13 -25.52 -38.41
N VAL A 60 -11.58 -24.36 -38.82
CA VAL A 60 -11.82 -23.78 -40.15
C VAL A 60 -10.88 -24.36 -41.22
N LEU A 61 -9.58 -24.50 -40.94
CA LEU A 61 -8.59 -24.96 -41.93
C LEU A 61 -8.45 -26.48 -42.02
N GLY A 62 -8.92 -27.21 -41.01
CA GLY A 62 -8.84 -28.68 -40.93
C GLY A 62 -9.90 -29.38 -41.78
N ASP A 63 -11.03 -28.74 -42.06
CA ASP A 63 -12.02 -29.25 -43.01
C ASP A 63 -11.81 -28.63 -44.39
N SER A 64 -11.62 -29.48 -45.40
CA SER A 64 -11.46 -29.06 -46.80
C SER A 64 -12.61 -28.20 -47.33
N CYS A 65 -13.84 -28.41 -46.86
CA CYS A 65 -15.00 -27.64 -47.27
C CYS A 65 -15.01 -26.24 -46.64
N LEU A 66 -14.70 -26.15 -45.35
CA LEU A 66 -14.65 -24.88 -44.60
C LEU A 66 -13.45 -24.04 -44.99
N ARG A 67 -12.30 -24.68 -45.27
CA ARG A 67 -11.10 -24.02 -45.80
C ARG A 67 -11.39 -23.32 -47.13
N ARG A 68 -12.08 -24.00 -48.05
CA ARG A 68 -12.43 -23.43 -49.36
C ARG A 68 -13.36 -22.23 -49.23
N GLU A 69 -14.31 -22.27 -48.30
CA GLU A 69 -15.22 -21.15 -48.05
C GLU A 69 -14.51 -19.97 -47.38
N TYR A 70 -13.60 -20.27 -46.45
CA TYR A 70 -12.73 -19.27 -45.83
C TYR A 70 -11.82 -18.58 -46.87
N ASP A 71 -11.19 -19.35 -47.75
CA ASP A 71 -10.31 -18.85 -48.80
C ASP A 71 -11.06 -17.97 -49.83
N ARG A 72 -12.39 -18.14 -49.99
CA ARG A 72 -13.24 -17.30 -50.86
C ARG A 72 -13.57 -15.94 -50.24
N VAL A 73 -13.73 -15.89 -48.93
CA VAL A 73 -14.15 -14.68 -48.20
C VAL A 73 -12.94 -13.86 -47.73
N ARG A 74 -11.74 -14.48 -47.68
CA ARG A 74 -10.50 -13.83 -47.25
C ARG A 74 -10.00 -12.82 -48.28
N PRO A 75 -9.84 -11.52 -47.93
CA PRO A 75 -9.17 -10.55 -48.80
C PRO A 75 -7.70 -10.96 -48.97
N THR A 76 -7.28 -11.18 -50.22
CA THR A 76 -5.91 -11.53 -50.56
C THR A 76 -4.96 -10.36 -50.27
N GLN A 77 -4.40 -10.29 -49.07
CA GLN A 77 -3.21 -9.49 -48.82
C GLN A 77 -1.98 -10.28 -49.28
N GLY A 78 -1.36 -9.79 -50.35
CA GLY A 78 -0.12 -10.31 -50.90
C GLY A 78 1.07 -10.10 -49.95
N PHE A 79 1.94 -11.10 -49.94
CA PHE A 79 3.39 -11.05 -49.74
C PHE A 79 4.01 -9.93 -48.89
N SER A 80 4.70 -10.34 -47.82
CA SER A 80 6.12 -9.99 -47.66
C SER A 80 6.81 -10.87 -46.62
N THR A 81 7.90 -11.46 -47.10
CA THR A 81 8.95 -12.26 -46.47
C THR A 81 9.80 -11.48 -45.46
N SER A 82 10.18 -12.11 -44.33
CA SER A 82 11.48 -11.98 -43.63
C SER A 82 11.40 -12.69 -42.27
N SER A 83 11.99 -13.88 -42.06
CA SER A 83 13.41 -14.13 -41.71
C SER A 83 13.87 -13.51 -40.38
N SER A 84 14.13 -14.36 -39.37
CA SER A 84 15.29 -14.33 -38.43
C SER A 84 14.94 -15.14 -37.17
N SER A 85 15.43 -16.38 -36.99
CA SER A 85 16.72 -16.69 -36.34
C SER A 85 17.08 -15.73 -35.21
N THR A 86 17.19 -16.22 -33.96
CA THR A 86 18.45 -16.28 -33.19
C THR A 86 18.21 -16.95 -31.82
N ARG A 87 19.03 -17.97 -31.53
CA ARG A 87 19.44 -18.50 -30.22
C ARG A 87 20.97 -18.24 -30.16
N PRO A 88 21.77 -18.52 -29.10
CA PRO A 88 21.65 -18.65 -27.62
C PRO A 88 22.61 -17.56 -26.97
N PRO A 89 23.33 -17.68 -25.82
CA PRO A 89 23.52 -18.78 -24.88
C PRO A 89 23.64 -18.52 -23.36
N ASN A 90 23.63 -19.68 -22.69
CA ASN A 90 24.09 -20.07 -21.36
C ASN A 90 25.38 -19.39 -20.83
N SER A 91 25.42 -19.12 -19.52
CA SER A 91 26.67 -18.99 -18.76
C SER A 91 26.49 -19.36 -17.27
N SER A 92 27.45 -20.13 -16.77
CA SER A 92 27.56 -20.75 -15.45
C SER A 92 27.98 -19.79 -14.31
N ARG A 93 27.36 -19.99 -13.12
CA ARG A 93 27.79 -19.93 -11.68
C ARG A 93 29.04 -19.11 -11.25
N PRO A 94 29.08 -18.52 -10.03
CA PRO A 94 29.48 -19.26 -8.81
C PRO A 94 28.73 -18.90 -7.48
N ASP A 95 28.99 -19.71 -6.46
CA ASP A 95 28.38 -19.77 -5.12
C ASP A 95 28.49 -18.51 -4.25
N THR A 96 27.45 -18.25 -3.42
CA THR A 96 27.63 -17.74 -2.04
C THR A 96 26.34 -17.88 -1.18
N ALA A 97 26.56 -18.26 0.08
CA ALA A 97 25.68 -18.13 1.26
C ALA A 97 24.36 -18.94 1.33
N ARG A 98 24.43 -20.04 2.11
CA ARG A 98 23.32 -20.83 2.63
C ARG A 98 22.49 -20.02 3.65
N PRO A 99 21.16 -19.86 3.49
CA PRO A 99 20.31 -19.27 4.53
C PRO A 99 20.06 -20.24 5.70
N PRO A 100 19.77 -19.75 6.92
CA PRO A 100 19.54 -20.57 8.10
C PRO A 100 18.30 -21.48 7.94
N PRO A 101 18.25 -22.64 8.62
CA PRO A 101 17.12 -23.56 8.52
C PRO A 101 15.83 -22.92 9.07
N PRO A 102 14.68 -23.15 8.43
CA PRO A 102 13.40 -22.66 8.94
C PRO A 102 13.07 -23.31 10.30
N PRO A 103 12.33 -22.61 11.18
CA PRO A 103 11.87 -23.18 12.44
C PRO A 103 11.02 -24.43 12.18
N ARG A 104 11.23 -25.43 13.03
CA ARG A 104 10.57 -26.74 13.03
C ARG A 104 9.05 -26.54 12.89
N PRO A 105 8.37 -27.20 11.93
CA PRO A 105 6.92 -27.10 11.81
C PRO A 105 6.30 -27.65 13.10
N GLN A 106 5.55 -26.79 13.79
CA GLN A 106 4.59 -27.21 14.80
C GLN A 106 3.67 -28.24 14.15
N THR A 107 3.43 -29.33 14.88
CA THR A 107 2.63 -30.49 14.47
C THR A 107 1.40 -30.09 13.68
N ARG A 108 1.50 -30.18 12.35
CA ARG A 108 0.34 -30.19 11.46
C ARG A 108 -0.52 -31.36 11.93
N PRO A 109 -1.83 -31.18 12.20
CA PRO A 109 -2.70 -32.32 12.41
C PRO A 109 -2.52 -33.23 11.19
N THR A 110 -2.10 -34.47 11.44
CA THR A 110 -1.91 -35.47 10.39
C THR A 110 -3.14 -35.44 9.50
N PRO A 111 -3.02 -35.12 8.20
CA PRO A 111 -4.14 -35.31 7.29
C PRO A 111 -4.55 -36.77 7.45
N GLN A 112 -5.85 -37.02 7.70
CA GLN A 112 -6.34 -38.40 7.72
C GLN A 112 -5.80 -39.12 6.49
N PRO A 113 -5.25 -40.35 6.65
CA PRO A 113 -4.70 -41.07 5.52
C PRO A 113 -5.79 -41.15 4.46
N GLY A 114 -5.54 -40.54 3.30
CA GLY A 114 -6.36 -40.78 2.12
C GLY A 114 -6.35 -42.28 1.80
N PRO A 115 -7.32 -42.76 1.01
CA PRO A 115 -7.36 -44.16 0.63
C PRO A 115 -5.98 -44.58 0.10
N THR A 116 -5.48 -45.68 0.64
CA THR A 116 -4.19 -46.24 0.23
C THR A 116 -4.23 -46.56 -1.26
N PRO A 117 -3.09 -46.56 -1.97
CA PRO A 117 -3.05 -46.97 -3.39
C PRO A 117 -3.67 -48.35 -3.64
N GLN A 118 -3.65 -49.22 -2.62
CA GLN A 118 -4.28 -50.54 -2.65
C GLN A 118 -5.82 -50.46 -2.54
N GLU A 119 -6.36 -49.58 -1.71
CA GLU A 119 -7.80 -49.31 -1.62
C GLU A 119 -8.33 -48.65 -2.89
N ASP A 120 -7.59 -47.70 -3.48
CA ASP A 120 -7.93 -47.10 -4.77
C ASP A 120 -7.92 -48.14 -5.91
N ALA A 121 -6.94 -49.03 -5.93
CA ALA A 121 -6.88 -50.12 -6.90
C ALA A 121 -8.06 -51.09 -6.75
N ARG A 122 -8.44 -51.44 -5.52
CA ARG A 122 -9.62 -52.27 -5.22
C ARG A 122 -10.91 -51.57 -5.65
N ALA A 123 -11.07 -50.28 -5.34
CA ALA A 123 -12.24 -49.50 -5.75
C ALA A 123 -12.37 -49.39 -7.28
N ARG A 124 -11.25 -49.22 -8.00
CA ARG A 124 -11.23 -49.26 -9.48
C ARG A 124 -11.57 -50.64 -10.03
N ALA A 125 -11.06 -51.71 -9.43
CA ALA A 125 -11.38 -53.08 -9.83
C ALA A 125 -12.87 -53.41 -9.58
N GLU A 126 -13.45 -52.97 -8.47
CA GLU A 126 -14.87 -53.13 -8.19
C GLU A 126 -15.76 -52.31 -9.12
N SER A 127 -15.37 -51.08 -9.45
CA SER A 127 -16.05 -50.25 -10.45
C SER A 127 -16.02 -50.91 -11.84
N HIS A 128 -14.87 -51.46 -12.24
CA HIS A 128 -14.72 -52.19 -13.50
C HIS A 128 -15.59 -53.45 -13.52
N ARG A 129 -15.62 -54.23 -12.43
CA ARG A 129 -16.47 -55.42 -12.29
C ARG A 129 -17.96 -55.08 -12.44
N LYS A 130 -18.45 -54.06 -11.74
CA LYS A 130 -19.85 -53.60 -11.86
C LYS A 130 -20.20 -53.13 -13.27
N ARG A 131 -19.26 -52.48 -13.95
CA ARG A 131 -19.43 -52.09 -15.36
C ARG A 131 -19.52 -53.30 -16.28
N GLN A 132 -18.72 -54.33 -16.05
CA GLN A 132 -18.80 -55.58 -16.81
C GLN A 132 -20.12 -56.31 -16.56
N GLU A 133 -20.58 -56.39 -15.30
CA GLU A 133 -21.91 -56.93 -14.96
C GLU A 133 -23.04 -56.21 -15.70
N TRP A 134 -22.93 -54.89 -15.91
CA TRP A 134 -23.88 -54.11 -16.70
C TRP A 134 -23.86 -54.48 -18.19
N LEU A 135 -22.68 -54.52 -18.81
CA LEU A 135 -22.51 -54.91 -20.22
C LEU A 135 -22.99 -56.33 -20.48
N ASP A 136 -22.71 -57.25 -19.55
CA ASP A 136 -23.15 -58.64 -19.64
C ASP A 136 -24.67 -58.73 -19.54
N PHE A 137 -25.30 -57.97 -18.63
CA PHE A 137 -26.75 -57.91 -18.53
C PHE A 137 -27.40 -57.34 -19.80
N GLU A 138 -26.89 -56.22 -20.31
CA GLU A 138 -27.40 -55.59 -21.53
C GLU A 138 -27.34 -56.56 -22.72
N ARG A 139 -26.18 -57.21 -22.92
CA ARG A 139 -25.99 -58.23 -23.96
C ARG A 139 -26.99 -59.38 -23.84
N VAL A 140 -27.24 -59.86 -22.62
CA VAL A 140 -28.22 -60.94 -22.38
C VAL A 140 -29.63 -60.46 -22.71
N GLN A 141 -30.04 -59.25 -22.30
CA GLN A 141 -31.36 -58.70 -22.60
C GLN A 141 -31.55 -58.45 -24.09
N GLU A 142 -30.54 -57.92 -24.79
CA GLU A 142 -30.59 -57.73 -26.24
C GLU A 142 -30.78 -59.05 -26.99
N GLU A 143 -30.11 -60.11 -26.54
CA GLU A 143 -30.25 -61.44 -27.13
C GLU A 143 -31.67 -62.01 -26.88
N TYR A 144 -32.24 -61.84 -25.67
CA TYR A 144 -33.63 -62.21 -25.41
C TYR A 144 -34.63 -61.42 -26.28
N ILE A 145 -34.45 -60.09 -26.40
CA ILE A 145 -35.27 -59.25 -27.27
C ILE A 145 -35.18 -59.71 -28.73
N ARG A 146 -33.95 -60.04 -29.19
CA ARG A 146 -33.73 -60.56 -30.54
C ARG A 146 -34.47 -61.89 -30.75
N GLN A 147 -34.37 -62.81 -29.80
CA GLN A 147 -35.04 -64.11 -29.87
C GLN A 147 -36.57 -63.99 -29.89
N SER A 148 -37.16 -63.19 -29.00
CA SER A 148 -38.61 -62.97 -29.02
C SER A 148 -39.06 -62.24 -30.30
N ARG A 149 -38.27 -61.29 -30.83
CA ARG A 149 -38.57 -60.65 -32.11
C ARG A 149 -38.55 -61.66 -33.27
N ASN A 150 -37.64 -62.63 -33.24
CA ASN A 150 -37.58 -63.71 -34.23
C ASN A 150 -38.78 -64.67 -34.15
N ARG A 151 -39.45 -64.79 -32.98
CA ARG A 151 -40.69 -65.55 -32.83
C ARG A 151 -41.94 -64.77 -33.25
N VAL A 152 -41.96 -63.47 -32.97
CA VAL A 152 -43.09 -62.57 -33.29
C VAL A 152 -43.24 -62.35 -34.80
N LYS A 153 -42.13 -62.03 -35.50
CA LYS A 153 -42.13 -61.75 -36.95
C LYS A 153 -42.84 -62.80 -37.82
N PRO A 154 -42.56 -64.11 -37.70
CA PRO A 154 -43.23 -65.11 -38.53
C PRO A 154 -44.72 -65.24 -38.19
N LEU A 155 -45.11 -65.13 -36.90
CA LEU A 155 -46.51 -65.16 -36.49
C LEU A 155 -47.30 -63.98 -37.08
N GLU A 156 -46.72 -62.78 -37.06
CA GLU A 156 -47.32 -61.59 -37.70
C GLU A 156 -47.47 -61.78 -39.22
N ALA A 157 -46.44 -62.33 -39.87
CA ALA A 157 -46.49 -62.62 -41.30
C ALA A 157 -47.54 -63.67 -41.67
N GLU A 158 -47.66 -64.75 -40.88
CA GLU A 158 -48.68 -65.79 -41.05
C GLU A 158 -50.10 -65.22 -40.88
N ILE A 159 -50.34 -64.41 -39.84
CA ILE A 159 -51.64 -63.77 -39.60
C ILE A 159 -51.95 -62.76 -40.72
N ALA A 160 -50.96 -61.98 -41.18
CA ALA A 160 -51.14 -61.06 -42.29
C ALA A 160 -51.49 -61.79 -43.60
N ALA A 161 -50.84 -62.93 -43.87
CA ALA A 161 -51.15 -63.76 -45.03
C ALA A 161 -52.56 -64.37 -44.96
N LEU A 162 -52.99 -64.85 -43.78
CA LEU A 162 -54.36 -65.33 -43.58
C LEU A 162 -55.40 -64.22 -43.77
N ASN A 163 -55.14 -63.01 -43.25
CA ASN A 163 -55.99 -61.84 -43.46
C ASN A 163 -56.10 -61.48 -44.94
N ALA A 164 -55.00 -61.50 -45.69
CA ALA A 164 -55.00 -61.24 -47.13
C ALA A 164 -55.83 -62.28 -47.90
N LYS A 165 -55.72 -63.57 -47.55
CA LYS A 165 -56.54 -64.65 -48.12
C LYS A 165 -58.03 -64.44 -47.83
N VAL A 166 -58.38 -64.12 -46.58
CA VAL A 166 -59.77 -63.82 -46.20
C VAL A 166 -60.31 -62.63 -46.98
N ALA A 167 -59.51 -61.57 -47.16
CA ALA A 167 -59.88 -60.40 -47.95
C ALA A 167 -60.12 -60.75 -49.43
N GLU A 168 -59.25 -61.57 -50.03
CA GLU A 168 -59.40 -62.06 -51.40
C GLU A 168 -60.68 -62.88 -51.58
N ILE A 169 -60.95 -63.82 -50.66
CA ILE A 169 -62.16 -64.66 -50.71
C ILE A 169 -63.42 -63.80 -50.50
N LYS A 170 -63.39 -62.85 -49.56
CA LYS A 170 -64.49 -61.89 -49.36
C LYS A 170 -64.72 -61.03 -50.60
N ALA A 171 -63.68 -60.61 -51.31
CA ALA A 171 -63.79 -59.89 -52.57
C ALA A 171 -64.40 -60.76 -53.70
N LYS A 172 -64.00 -62.04 -53.81
CA LYS A 172 -64.61 -62.99 -54.74
C LYS A 172 -66.10 -63.16 -54.47
N LEU A 173 -66.48 -63.27 -53.20
CA LEU A 173 -67.88 -63.39 -52.79
C LEU A 173 -68.68 -62.10 -53.01
N ALA A 174 -68.07 -60.93 -52.79
CA ALA A 174 -68.70 -59.62 -52.98
C ALA A 174 -68.89 -59.23 -54.45
N ASN A 175 -68.09 -59.80 -55.37
CA ASN A 175 -68.24 -59.59 -56.81
C ASN A 175 -69.37 -60.45 -57.43
N ASP A 176 -69.94 -61.38 -56.68
CA ASP A 176 -71.10 -62.19 -57.08
C ASP A 176 -72.42 -61.49 -56.72
N VAL A 177 -72.66 -60.30 -57.30
CA VAL A 177 -73.90 -59.54 -57.09
C VAL A 177 -74.86 -59.79 -58.26
N PRO A 178 -76.08 -60.29 -58.02
CA PRO A 178 -77.02 -60.66 -59.08
C PRO A 178 -77.56 -59.47 -59.90
N TYR A 179 -77.40 -58.24 -59.41
CA TYR A 179 -77.85 -57.02 -60.08
C TYR A 179 -76.81 -55.89 -59.92
N ARG A 180 -75.89 -55.76 -60.87
CA ARG A 180 -75.01 -54.59 -61.02
C ARG A 180 -75.06 -54.13 -62.47
N TRP A 181 -75.29 -52.83 -62.70
CA TRP A 181 -75.44 -52.15 -64.01
C TRP A 181 -74.15 -52.12 -64.88
N ASN A 182 -73.36 -53.21 -64.92
CA ASN A 182 -72.19 -53.30 -65.79
C ASN A 182 -72.51 -54.15 -67.01
N VAL A 183 -72.92 -53.49 -68.09
CA VAL A 183 -73.38 -54.08 -69.36
C VAL A 183 -72.24 -54.77 -70.16
N PHE A 184 -70.99 -54.72 -69.67
CA PHE A 184 -69.82 -55.34 -70.31
C PHE A 184 -69.13 -56.44 -69.48
N ALA A 185 -69.73 -56.94 -68.39
CA ALA A 185 -69.20 -58.08 -67.65
C ALA A 185 -69.59 -59.43 -68.28
N SER A 186 -69.35 -59.60 -69.58
CA SER A 186 -69.45 -60.91 -70.22
C SER A 186 -68.22 -61.74 -69.86
N LEU A 187 -68.44 -62.90 -69.22
CA LEU A 187 -67.46 -63.92 -68.79
C LEU A 187 -66.81 -63.78 -67.40
N SER A 188 -67.48 -63.20 -66.39
CA SER A 188 -67.22 -63.63 -65.00
C SER A 188 -68.16 -64.79 -64.67
N THR A 189 -67.61 -65.98 -64.47
CA THR A 189 -68.34 -67.18 -64.04
C THR A 189 -69.17 -66.87 -62.78
N ARG A 190 -70.50 -67.01 -62.87
CA ARG A 190 -71.36 -67.00 -61.68
C ARG A 190 -70.93 -68.15 -60.77
N LEU A 191 -70.69 -67.87 -59.50
CA LEU A 191 -70.34 -68.90 -58.54
C LEU A 191 -71.60 -69.71 -58.19
N SER A 192 -71.49 -71.04 -58.21
CA SER A 192 -72.54 -71.93 -57.72
C SER A 192 -72.68 -71.85 -56.20
N GLU A 193 -73.85 -72.20 -55.64
CA GLU A 193 -74.07 -72.11 -54.19
C GLU A 193 -73.14 -73.04 -53.40
N THR A 194 -72.75 -74.19 -53.98
CA THR A 194 -71.76 -75.10 -53.39
C THR A 194 -70.35 -74.47 -53.35
N GLU A 195 -69.97 -73.71 -54.38
CA GLU A 195 -68.71 -72.95 -54.39
C GLU A 195 -68.73 -71.84 -53.34
N LYS A 196 -69.85 -71.11 -53.19
CA LYS A 196 -69.99 -70.09 -52.14
C LYS A 196 -69.87 -70.67 -50.75
N ASP A 197 -70.53 -71.80 -50.50
CA ASP A 197 -70.44 -72.49 -49.21
C ASP A 197 -69.03 -73.01 -48.94
N SER A 198 -68.31 -73.47 -49.97
CA SER A 198 -66.91 -73.84 -49.84
C SER A 198 -66.01 -72.64 -49.47
N LEU A 199 -66.25 -71.47 -50.08
CA LEU A 199 -65.52 -70.23 -49.77
C LEU A 199 -65.85 -69.69 -48.37
N ARG A 200 -67.12 -69.78 -47.95
CA ARG A 200 -67.56 -69.45 -46.57
C ARG A 200 -66.86 -70.33 -45.54
N ARG A 201 -66.72 -71.64 -45.80
CA ARG A 201 -65.95 -72.56 -44.95
C ARG A 201 -64.46 -72.20 -44.91
N GLN A 202 -63.85 -71.90 -46.05
CA GLN A 202 -62.45 -71.44 -46.10
C GLN A 202 -62.20 -70.14 -45.31
N ILE A 203 -63.16 -69.20 -45.30
CA ILE A 203 -63.10 -68.01 -44.45
C ILE A 203 -63.10 -68.41 -42.97
N LEU A 204 -64.03 -69.27 -42.55
CA LEU A 204 -64.14 -69.72 -41.15
C LEU A 204 -62.87 -70.48 -40.70
N ASP A 205 -62.33 -71.34 -41.55
CA ASP A 205 -61.07 -72.07 -41.29
C ASP A 205 -59.87 -71.11 -41.17
N ALA A 206 -59.80 -70.08 -42.02
CA ALA A 206 -58.77 -69.06 -41.92
C ALA A 206 -58.94 -68.16 -40.68
N GLU A 207 -60.17 -67.78 -40.32
CA GLU A 207 -60.47 -66.97 -39.13
C GLU A 207 -60.18 -67.74 -37.83
N THR A 208 -60.48 -69.04 -37.78
CA THR A 208 -60.12 -69.91 -36.65
C THR A 208 -58.60 -70.11 -36.56
N ALA A 209 -57.90 -70.32 -37.68
CA ALA A 209 -56.44 -70.41 -37.71
C ALA A 209 -55.77 -69.11 -37.22
N MET A 210 -56.28 -67.93 -37.61
CA MET A 210 -55.81 -66.65 -37.09
C MET A 210 -55.97 -66.56 -35.58
N ARG A 211 -57.13 -66.94 -35.03
CA ARG A 211 -57.38 -66.90 -33.58
C ARG A 211 -56.41 -67.80 -32.80
N ILE A 212 -56.11 -68.99 -33.31
CA ILE A 212 -55.14 -69.92 -32.71
C ILE A 212 -53.73 -69.29 -32.69
N LYS A 213 -53.36 -68.58 -33.75
CA LYS A 213 -52.04 -67.93 -33.88
C LYS A 213 -51.93 -66.59 -33.15
N GLN A 214 -53.05 -65.93 -32.87
CA GLN A 214 -53.09 -64.68 -32.12
C GLN A 214 -52.63 -64.86 -30.67
N TRP A 215 -53.02 -65.95 -30.01
CA TRP A 215 -52.63 -66.21 -28.61
C TRP A 215 -51.11 -66.28 -28.37
N PRO A 216 -50.30 -67.07 -29.11
CA PRO A 216 -48.85 -67.07 -28.92
C PRO A 216 -48.19 -65.75 -29.34
N LEU A 217 -48.76 -65.04 -30.33
CA LEU A 217 -48.31 -63.72 -30.73
C LEU A 217 -48.47 -62.71 -29.58
N ASP A 218 -49.67 -62.61 -29.01
CA ASP A 218 -49.98 -61.69 -27.90
C ASP A 218 -49.07 -61.96 -26.69
N ARG A 219 -48.81 -63.25 -26.39
CA ARG A 219 -47.91 -63.66 -25.32
C ARG A 219 -46.47 -63.19 -25.54
N GLU A 220 -45.91 -63.39 -26.73
CA GLU A 220 -44.55 -62.96 -27.06
C GLU A 220 -44.44 -61.43 -27.16
N GLN A 221 -45.49 -60.75 -27.65
CA GLN A 221 -45.54 -59.28 -27.64
C GLN A 221 -45.59 -58.71 -26.22
N LEU A 222 -46.34 -59.32 -25.30
CA LEU A 222 -46.33 -58.95 -23.89
C LEU A 222 -44.93 -59.17 -23.27
N HIS A 223 -44.28 -60.29 -23.60
CA HIS A 223 -42.93 -60.59 -23.13
C HIS A 223 -41.90 -59.55 -23.63
N LEU A 224 -41.94 -59.18 -24.91
CA LEU A 224 -41.11 -58.11 -25.48
C LEU A 224 -41.31 -56.78 -24.75
N LYS A 225 -42.56 -56.40 -24.50
CA LYS A 225 -42.87 -55.17 -23.74
C LYS A 225 -42.25 -55.24 -22.34
N SER A 226 -42.37 -56.38 -21.66
CA SER A 226 -41.78 -56.56 -20.32
C SER A 226 -40.25 -56.45 -20.32
N LEU A 227 -39.57 -57.00 -21.34
CA LEU A 227 -38.11 -56.91 -21.49
C LEU A 227 -37.66 -55.47 -21.77
N GLN A 228 -38.37 -54.77 -22.66
CA GLN A 228 -38.11 -53.36 -22.97
C GLN A 228 -38.28 -52.46 -21.74
N GLU A 229 -39.32 -52.72 -20.93
CA GLU A 229 -39.58 -51.97 -19.71
C GLU A 229 -38.55 -52.26 -18.61
N ALA A 230 -38.06 -53.50 -18.51
CA ALA A 230 -36.99 -53.86 -17.59
C ALA A 230 -35.67 -53.14 -17.95
N LEU A 231 -35.33 -53.10 -19.24
CA LEU A 231 -34.14 -52.40 -19.74
C LEU A 231 -34.25 -50.88 -19.50
N SER A 232 -35.41 -50.28 -19.80
CA SER A 232 -35.61 -48.84 -19.60
C SER A 232 -35.56 -48.43 -18.12
N LYS A 233 -36.14 -49.22 -17.22
CA LYS A 233 -36.06 -49.01 -15.76
C LYS A 233 -34.62 -49.03 -15.27
N ARG A 234 -33.82 -50.02 -15.70
CA ARG A 234 -32.43 -50.14 -15.27
C ARG A 234 -31.54 -49.04 -15.85
N LEU A 235 -31.77 -48.64 -17.11
CA LEU A 235 -31.11 -47.48 -17.72
C LEU A 235 -31.41 -46.19 -16.95
N ALA A 236 -32.67 -45.99 -16.53
CA ALA A 236 -33.04 -44.85 -15.71
C ALA A 236 -32.31 -44.85 -14.36
N GLN A 237 -32.22 -46.01 -13.68
CA GLN A 237 -31.45 -46.15 -12.43
C GLN A 237 -29.95 -45.83 -12.63
N GLU A 238 -29.35 -46.32 -13.72
CA GLU A 238 -27.94 -46.05 -14.03
C GLU A 238 -27.70 -44.57 -14.35
N ASN A 239 -28.61 -43.93 -15.09
CA ASN A 239 -28.56 -42.49 -15.37
C ASN A 239 -28.64 -41.64 -14.09
N VAL A 240 -29.48 -42.05 -13.13
CA VAL A 240 -29.54 -41.41 -11.81
C VAL A 240 -28.22 -41.59 -11.05
N ARG A 241 -27.62 -42.80 -11.06
CA ARG A 241 -26.31 -43.03 -10.44
C ARG A 241 -25.22 -42.17 -11.05
N LEU A 242 -25.14 -42.13 -12.38
CA LEU A 242 -24.16 -41.32 -13.12
C LEU A 242 -24.39 -39.81 -12.92
N ALA A 243 -25.64 -39.36 -12.75
CA ALA A 243 -25.95 -37.98 -12.38
C ALA A 243 -25.47 -37.65 -10.95
N ALA A 244 -25.67 -38.56 -10.00
CA ALA A 244 -25.16 -38.41 -8.64
C ALA A 244 -23.63 -38.38 -8.59
N GLU A 245 -22.95 -39.27 -9.32
CA GLU A 245 -21.48 -39.28 -9.44
C GLU A 245 -20.95 -37.96 -10.04
N ARG A 246 -21.61 -37.42 -11.08
CA ARG A 246 -21.25 -36.12 -11.68
C ARG A 246 -21.39 -34.97 -10.70
N THR A 247 -22.51 -34.88 -9.99
CA THR A 247 -22.71 -33.80 -8.99
C THR A 247 -21.72 -33.92 -7.82
N GLU A 248 -21.35 -35.13 -7.42
CA GLU A 248 -20.30 -35.34 -6.42
C GLU A 248 -18.92 -34.93 -6.92
N GLN A 249 -18.58 -35.24 -8.17
CA GLN A 249 -17.34 -34.80 -8.82
C GLN A 249 -17.27 -33.27 -8.90
N GLU A 250 -18.33 -32.61 -9.35
CA GLU A 250 -18.43 -31.14 -9.39
C GLU A 250 -18.27 -30.52 -7.99
N ARG A 251 -18.85 -31.14 -6.96
CA ARG A 251 -18.67 -30.71 -5.56
C ARG A 251 -17.22 -30.84 -5.12
N LYS A 252 -16.56 -31.96 -5.45
CA LYS A 252 -15.14 -32.21 -5.14
C LYS A 252 -14.24 -31.21 -5.86
N GLU A 253 -14.50 -30.94 -7.14
CA GLU A 253 -13.76 -29.93 -7.91
C GLU A 253 -13.94 -28.53 -7.37
N ARG A 254 -15.17 -28.13 -7.00
CA ARG A 254 -15.44 -26.83 -6.39
C ARG A 254 -14.66 -26.65 -5.09
N LEU A 255 -14.71 -27.65 -4.21
CA LEU A 255 -13.94 -27.65 -2.96
C LEU A 255 -12.43 -27.62 -3.22
N ALA A 256 -11.94 -28.32 -4.24
CA ALA A 256 -10.53 -28.29 -4.63
C ALA A 256 -10.10 -26.91 -5.15
N ARG A 257 -10.94 -26.25 -5.97
CA ARG A 257 -10.71 -24.89 -6.47
C ARG A 257 -10.70 -23.88 -5.33
N GLU A 258 -11.66 -23.95 -4.40
CA GLU A 258 -11.70 -23.09 -3.21
C GLU A 258 -10.45 -23.27 -2.33
N LYS A 259 -10.03 -24.52 -2.08
CA LYS A 259 -8.79 -24.80 -1.34
C LYS A 259 -7.55 -24.25 -2.05
N ALA A 260 -7.46 -24.43 -3.37
CA ALA A 260 -6.34 -23.91 -4.16
C ALA A 260 -6.31 -22.37 -4.16
N GLN A 261 -7.48 -21.72 -4.26
CA GLN A 261 -7.61 -20.27 -4.15
C GLN A 261 -7.20 -19.77 -2.75
N ALA A 262 -7.67 -20.44 -1.69
CA ALA A 262 -7.28 -20.10 -0.32
C ALA A 262 -5.78 -20.28 -0.09
N GLU A 263 -5.17 -21.36 -0.59
CA GLU A 263 -3.72 -21.56 -0.50
C GLU A 263 -2.94 -20.49 -1.28
N ALA A 264 -3.39 -20.16 -2.50
CA ALA A 264 -2.78 -19.10 -3.29
C ALA A 264 -2.90 -17.72 -2.61
N GLN A 265 -4.03 -17.42 -1.98
CA GLN A 265 -4.23 -16.20 -1.17
C GLN A 265 -3.28 -16.19 0.03
N ARG A 266 -3.13 -17.30 0.74
CA ARG A 266 -2.18 -17.40 1.87
C ARG A 266 -0.74 -17.19 1.42
N ARG A 267 -0.33 -17.80 0.30
CA ARG A 267 1.02 -17.59 -0.27
C ARG A 267 1.25 -16.12 -0.66
N ARG A 268 0.29 -15.48 -1.32
CA ARG A 268 0.35 -14.05 -1.66
C ARG A 268 0.43 -13.15 -0.42
N ALA A 269 -0.35 -13.46 0.62
CA ALA A 269 -0.31 -12.72 1.88
C ALA A 269 1.04 -12.88 2.59
N GLU A 270 1.60 -14.09 2.61
CA GLU A 270 2.94 -14.35 3.16
C GLU A 270 4.03 -13.61 2.37
N GLU A 271 3.96 -13.61 1.04
CA GLU A 271 4.89 -12.85 0.19
C GLU A 271 4.77 -11.34 0.40
N ALA A 272 3.54 -10.81 0.47
CA ALA A 272 3.29 -9.39 0.76
C ALA A 272 3.83 -9.01 2.15
N ALA A 273 3.61 -9.84 3.17
CA ALA A 273 4.15 -9.62 4.51
C ALA A 273 5.70 -9.64 4.52
N ARG A 274 6.32 -10.55 3.76
CA ARG A 274 7.79 -10.57 3.59
C ARG A 274 8.30 -9.32 2.90
N GLN A 275 7.61 -8.84 1.85
CA GLN A 275 7.97 -7.61 1.16
C GLN A 275 7.84 -6.38 2.07
N GLN A 276 6.76 -6.29 2.83
CA GLN A 276 6.55 -5.22 3.80
C GLN A 276 7.61 -5.24 4.90
N ALA A 277 7.91 -6.40 5.47
CA ALA A 277 8.96 -6.54 6.48
C ALA A 277 10.35 -6.15 5.92
N ALA A 278 10.65 -6.51 4.66
CA ALA A 278 11.88 -6.11 4.00
C ALA A 278 11.95 -4.60 3.75
N TYR A 279 10.83 -3.96 3.39
CA TYR A 279 10.73 -2.51 3.24
C TYR A 279 10.95 -1.80 4.58
N GLU A 280 10.26 -2.23 5.63
CA GLU A 280 10.41 -1.66 6.98
C GLU A 280 11.84 -1.81 7.52
N ALA A 281 12.50 -2.94 7.25
CA ALA A 281 13.90 -3.15 7.60
C ALA A 281 14.82 -2.15 6.85
N ARG A 282 14.60 -1.93 5.56
CA ARG A 282 15.35 -0.93 4.76
C ARG A 282 15.13 0.48 5.27
N GLU A 283 13.88 0.84 5.59
CA GLU A 283 13.52 2.13 6.20
C GLU A 283 14.24 2.34 7.53
N LYS A 284 14.28 1.32 8.40
CA LYS A 284 15.01 1.38 9.68
C LYS A 284 16.50 1.63 9.47
N VAL A 285 17.15 0.86 8.59
CA VAL A 285 18.56 1.05 8.26
C VAL A 285 18.82 2.47 7.72
N ALA A 286 17.98 2.95 6.79
CA ALA A 286 18.11 4.30 6.25
C ALA A 286 17.92 5.39 7.32
N ARG A 287 17.00 5.20 8.28
CA ARG A 287 16.82 6.13 9.42
C ARG A 287 18.04 6.13 10.34
N GLU A 288 18.61 4.96 10.62
CA GLU A 288 19.84 4.85 11.41
C GLU A 288 21.03 5.50 10.71
N GLU A 289 21.18 5.32 9.40
CA GLU A 289 22.22 5.97 8.61
C GLU A 289 22.07 7.49 8.59
N ARG A 290 20.85 8.01 8.42
CA ARG A 290 20.57 9.45 8.51
C ARG A 290 20.91 10.00 9.89
N ALA A 291 20.50 9.31 10.96
CA ALA A 291 20.82 9.71 12.32
C ALA A 291 22.33 9.69 12.59
N ARG A 292 23.07 8.69 12.08
CA ARG A 292 24.54 8.64 12.15
C ARG A 292 25.17 9.82 11.40
N ALA A 293 24.70 10.11 10.19
CA ALA A 293 25.19 11.23 9.39
C ALA A 293 24.88 12.60 10.04
N GLU A 294 23.73 12.76 10.68
CA GLU A 294 23.38 13.95 11.47
C GLU A 294 24.24 14.06 12.73
N ALA A 295 24.49 12.96 13.44
CA ALA A 295 25.37 12.96 14.61
C ALA A 295 26.81 13.34 14.24
N VAL A 296 27.32 12.86 13.11
CA VAL A 296 28.64 13.27 12.58
C VAL A 296 28.66 14.76 12.27
N ARG A 297 27.65 15.27 11.55
CA ARG A 297 27.51 16.72 11.25
C ARG A 297 27.42 17.56 12.53
N ALA A 298 26.64 17.13 13.51
CA ALA A 298 26.50 17.83 14.79
C ALA A 298 27.83 17.89 15.57
N ARG A 299 28.62 16.81 15.55
CA ARG A 299 29.97 16.80 16.15
C ARG A 299 30.90 17.79 15.46
N GLN A 300 30.92 17.81 14.13
CA GLN A 300 31.72 18.77 13.36
C GLN A 300 31.33 20.22 13.69
N MET A 301 30.03 20.52 13.70
CA MET A 301 29.53 21.85 14.07
C MET A 301 29.90 22.24 15.52
N ALA A 302 29.86 21.29 16.46
CA ALA A 302 30.25 21.54 17.84
C ALA A 302 31.75 21.78 17.98
N GLU A 303 32.59 21.04 17.26
CA GLU A 303 34.04 21.24 17.20
C GLU A 303 34.38 22.61 16.60
N GLU A 304 33.75 22.99 15.48
CA GLU A 304 33.90 24.33 14.88
C GLU A 304 33.48 25.44 15.85
N HIS A 305 32.33 25.28 16.52
CA HIS A 305 31.86 26.26 17.49
C HIS A 305 32.81 26.36 18.70
N ALA A 306 33.34 25.23 19.19
CA ALA A 306 34.34 25.20 20.24
C ALA A 306 35.65 25.87 19.81
N ALA A 307 36.10 25.63 18.57
CA ALA A 307 37.28 26.27 18.00
C ALA A 307 37.11 27.80 17.91
N ARG A 308 35.97 28.28 17.38
CA ARG A 308 35.63 29.71 17.33
C ARG A 308 35.59 30.34 18.73
N LYS A 309 35.01 29.64 19.70
CA LYS A 309 34.96 30.11 21.10
C LYS A 309 36.36 30.17 21.71
N ALA A 310 37.20 29.18 21.48
CA ALA A 310 38.59 29.17 21.95
C ALA A 310 39.41 30.30 21.31
N GLU A 311 39.21 30.57 20.02
CA GLU A 311 39.84 31.69 19.33
C GLU A 311 39.40 33.05 19.90
N MET A 312 38.08 33.24 20.11
CA MET A 312 37.55 34.42 20.77
C MET A 312 38.16 34.61 22.18
N GLN A 313 38.30 33.54 22.95
CA GLN A 313 38.93 33.58 24.27
C GLN A 313 40.42 33.95 24.18
N LYS A 314 41.15 33.43 23.19
CA LYS A 314 42.55 33.81 22.93
C LYS A 314 42.65 35.30 22.60
N GLN A 315 41.80 35.82 21.72
CA GLN A 315 41.74 37.24 21.37
C GLN A 315 41.42 38.10 22.60
N GLN A 316 40.44 37.70 23.42
CA GLN A 316 40.13 38.41 24.67
C GLN A 316 41.29 38.39 25.66
N ALA A 317 41.99 37.26 25.80
CA ALA A 317 43.16 37.15 26.66
C ALA A 317 44.31 38.04 26.17
N GLU A 318 44.54 38.10 24.86
CA GLU A 318 45.53 38.97 24.24
C GLU A 318 45.18 40.45 24.45
N MET A 319 43.91 40.83 24.22
CA MET A 319 43.42 42.18 24.51
C MET A 319 43.60 42.57 25.97
N LYS A 320 43.30 41.66 26.91
CA LYS A 320 43.55 41.88 28.35
C LYS A 320 45.04 42.05 28.65
N LYS A 321 45.91 41.22 28.06
CA LYS A 321 47.38 41.37 28.20
C LYS A 321 47.87 42.72 27.66
N ARG A 322 47.39 43.14 26.48
CA ARG A 322 47.71 44.45 25.90
C ARG A 322 47.23 45.59 26.80
N ALA A 323 46.02 45.50 27.33
CA ALA A 323 45.48 46.48 28.26
C ALA A 323 46.29 46.56 29.57
N GLN A 324 46.68 45.42 30.13
CA GLN A 324 47.54 45.36 31.33
C GLN A 324 48.93 45.95 31.06
N ALA A 325 49.53 45.66 29.90
CA ALA A 325 50.79 46.25 29.49
C ALA A 325 50.68 47.79 29.36
N ALA A 326 49.62 48.28 28.71
CA ALA A 326 49.34 49.71 28.60
C ALA A 326 49.11 50.38 29.97
N GLN A 327 48.39 49.72 30.88
CA GLN A 327 48.20 50.22 32.25
C GLN A 327 49.52 50.27 33.02
N ALA A 328 50.37 49.24 32.90
CA ALA A 328 51.68 49.22 33.53
C ALA A 328 52.60 50.32 32.98
N GLU A 329 52.54 50.57 31.67
CA GLU A 329 53.29 51.64 31.02
C GLU A 329 52.78 53.03 31.45
N ALA A 330 51.45 53.22 31.51
CA ALA A 330 50.84 54.45 32.03
C ALA A 330 51.25 54.71 33.49
N LEU A 331 51.30 53.68 34.34
CA LEU A 331 51.78 53.80 35.71
C LEU A 331 53.26 54.18 35.76
N ARG A 332 54.10 53.64 34.87
CA ARG A 332 55.51 54.04 34.74
C ARG A 332 55.64 55.51 34.35
N GLN A 333 54.86 55.96 33.36
CA GLN A 333 54.83 57.36 32.94
C GLN A 333 54.36 58.28 34.08
N GLN A 334 53.32 57.90 34.82
CA GLN A 334 52.85 58.66 35.99
C GLN A 334 53.93 58.78 37.07
N LYS A 335 54.68 57.71 37.35
CA LYS A 335 55.80 57.76 38.30
C LYS A 335 56.91 58.72 37.84
N LEU A 336 57.26 58.70 36.55
CA LEU A 336 58.24 59.62 35.97
C LEU A 336 57.76 61.08 36.08
N VAL A 337 56.51 61.36 35.73
CA VAL A 337 55.91 62.69 35.86
C VAL A 337 55.87 63.13 37.33
N ALA A 338 55.47 62.24 38.25
CA ALA A 338 55.45 62.54 39.68
C ALA A 338 56.85 62.86 40.23
N GLU A 339 57.88 62.16 39.76
CA GLU A 339 59.27 62.44 40.13
C GLU A 339 59.74 63.81 39.59
N GLN A 340 59.39 64.15 38.35
CA GLN A 340 59.66 65.47 37.77
C GLN A 340 58.96 66.59 38.57
N VAL A 341 57.68 66.42 38.92
CA VAL A 341 56.93 67.37 39.75
C VAL A 341 57.55 67.49 41.14
N ALA A 342 58.00 66.40 41.75
CA ALA A 342 58.68 66.44 43.04
C ALA A 342 60.02 67.18 42.98
N LYS A 343 60.80 67.01 41.89
CA LYS A 343 62.02 67.78 41.63
C LYS A 343 61.70 69.28 41.48
N ALA A 344 60.71 69.64 40.66
CA ALA A 344 60.28 71.03 40.48
C ALA A 344 59.80 71.68 41.78
N LYS A 345 59.04 70.95 42.63
CA LYS A 345 58.64 71.45 43.96
C LYS A 345 59.82 71.72 44.88
N ARG A 346 60.83 70.83 44.90
CA ARG A 346 62.05 71.03 45.70
C ARG A 346 62.84 72.26 45.24
N GLU A 347 62.84 72.56 43.95
CA GLU A 347 63.45 73.78 43.42
C GLU A 347 62.65 75.04 43.79
N ALA A 348 61.31 74.99 43.70
CA ALA A 348 60.44 76.09 44.08
C ALA A 348 60.54 76.44 45.58
N ASP A 349 60.64 75.43 46.46
CA ASP A 349 60.80 75.66 47.91
C ASP A 349 62.14 76.30 48.26
N LYS A 350 63.21 76.07 47.49
CA LYS A 350 64.50 76.77 47.66
C LYS A 350 64.42 78.26 47.34
N GLN A 351 63.44 78.68 46.53
CA GLN A 351 63.28 80.08 46.09
C GLN A 351 62.38 80.93 47.00
N ARG A 352 61.82 80.37 48.09
CA ARG A 352 60.94 81.13 49.00
C ARG A 352 61.71 81.94 50.05
N VAL A 353 61.70 83.27 49.92
CA VAL A 353 62.21 84.25 50.91
C VAL A 353 61.18 84.49 52.04
N ARG A 354 61.65 84.53 53.29
CA ARG A 354 60.84 84.61 54.53
C ARG A 354 60.66 86.08 54.98
N VAL A 355 59.44 86.62 54.92
CA VAL A 355 59.13 88.02 55.35
C VAL A 355 59.01 88.10 56.88
N LYS A 356 59.63 89.11 57.51
CA LYS A 356 59.67 89.33 58.98
C LYS A 356 58.53 90.28 59.44
N SER A 357 57.80 89.93 60.51
CA SER A 357 56.77 90.77 61.15
C SER A 357 57.27 91.45 62.43
N CYS A 358 56.94 92.73 62.65
CA CYS A 358 57.35 93.51 63.85
C CYS A 358 56.53 93.09 65.09
N ARG A 359 57.18 92.52 66.12
CA ARG A 359 56.57 92.02 67.38
C ARG A 359 57.02 92.80 68.64
N HIS A 360 57.32 94.09 68.52
CA HIS A 360 57.83 94.88 69.65
C HIS A 360 56.68 95.42 70.55
N LYS A 361 56.89 95.41 71.88
CA LYS A 361 55.85 95.67 72.90
C LYS A 361 55.76 97.13 73.37
N ASN A 362 56.71 97.99 73.00
CA ASN A 362 56.83 99.36 73.50
C ASN A 362 55.59 100.23 73.26
N TRP A 363 55.46 101.32 74.02
CA TRP A 363 54.42 102.31 73.78
C TRP A 363 54.65 102.99 72.42
N TRP A 364 53.58 103.37 71.73
CA TRP A 364 53.71 104.01 70.41
C TRP A 364 53.29 105.46 70.59
N ASP A 365 54.10 106.38 70.10
CA ASP A 365 53.85 107.81 70.25
C ASP A 365 52.81 108.29 69.25
N ARG A 366 52.00 109.26 69.68
CA ARG A 366 50.99 109.91 68.84
C ARG A 366 51.65 110.98 67.99
N VAL A 367 51.57 110.82 66.68
CA VAL A 367 52.03 111.80 65.70
C VAL A 367 50.80 112.50 65.12
N PRO A 368 50.62 113.82 65.32
CA PRO A 368 49.51 114.57 64.75
C PRO A 368 49.71 114.84 63.25
N GLY A 369 48.62 114.83 62.48
CA GLY A 369 48.62 115.13 61.04
C GLY A 369 47.89 114.08 60.17
N PRO A 370 47.57 114.41 58.90
CA PRO A 370 46.93 113.48 57.98
C PRO A 370 47.91 112.38 57.55
N ILE A 371 47.75 111.17 58.07
CA ILE A 371 48.62 110.02 57.76
C ILE A 371 47.75 108.86 57.28
N THR A 372 48.11 108.29 56.12
CA THR A 372 47.52 107.05 55.60
C THR A 372 48.18 105.83 56.23
N CYS A 373 47.40 104.95 56.82
CA CYS A 373 47.92 103.72 57.40
C CYS A 373 48.34 102.74 56.28
N PRO A 374 49.62 102.32 56.16
CA PRO A 374 50.08 101.40 55.11
C PRO A 374 49.48 99.98 55.20
N HIS A 375 48.82 99.68 56.31
CA HIS A 375 48.25 98.35 56.59
C HIS A 375 46.76 98.22 56.25
N CYS A 376 46.04 99.32 56.16
CA CYS A 376 44.61 99.31 55.83
C CYS A 376 44.22 100.45 54.88
N THR A 377 45.22 101.15 54.34
CA THR A 377 45.14 102.22 53.34
C THR A 377 44.16 103.37 53.64
N ARG A 378 43.58 103.44 54.84
CA ARG A 378 42.64 104.51 55.25
C ARG A 378 43.38 105.80 55.62
N PRO A 379 43.01 106.96 55.05
CA PRO A 379 43.49 108.26 55.50
C PRO A 379 42.91 108.58 56.89
N ARG A 380 43.76 108.92 57.86
CA ARG A 380 43.33 109.41 59.17
C ARG A 380 43.68 110.90 59.26
N LEU A 381 42.66 111.74 59.41
CA LEU A 381 42.81 113.21 59.41
C LEU A 381 43.25 113.79 60.77
N GLY A 382 43.36 112.97 61.82
CA GLY A 382 43.69 113.44 63.18
C GLY A 382 45.10 113.07 63.67
N PHE A 383 45.38 111.77 63.84
CA PHE A 383 46.67 111.28 64.36
C PHE A 383 46.91 109.81 63.98
N ALA A 384 48.19 109.41 63.93
CA ALA A 384 48.63 108.01 63.82
C ALA A 384 49.61 107.65 64.94
N TYR A 385 49.88 106.35 65.10
CA TYR A 385 50.87 105.85 66.06
C TYR A 385 52.12 105.36 65.31
N LYS A 386 53.31 105.80 65.73
CA LYS A 386 54.60 105.30 65.20
C LYS A 386 55.27 104.41 66.25
N CYS A 387 55.78 103.25 65.84
CA CYS A 387 56.61 102.41 66.69
C CYS A 387 58.05 102.94 66.73
N PRO A 388 58.65 103.13 67.93
CA PRO A 388 60.03 103.62 68.03
C PRO A 388 61.07 102.61 67.49
N ASP A 389 60.79 101.31 67.53
CA ASP A 389 61.80 100.27 67.23
C ASP A 389 61.83 99.81 65.76
N CYS A 390 60.71 99.90 65.04
CA CYS A 390 60.59 99.41 63.66
C CYS A 390 60.02 100.44 62.68
N GLU A 391 59.86 101.68 63.14
CA GLU A 391 59.32 102.85 62.41
C GLU A 391 57.97 102.66 61.71
N THR A 392 57.34 101.50 61.91
CA THR A 392 56.07 101.16 61.30
C THR A 392 55.00 102.08 61.88
N THR A 393 54.24 102.69 60.98
CA THR A 393 53.18 103.64 61.33
C THR A 393 51.84 102.96 61.11
N ALA A 394 50.94 103.02 62.10
CA ALA A 394 49.64 102.35 62.02
C ALA A 394 48.53 103.15 62.71
N CYS A 395 47.29 103.01 62.22
CA CYS A 395 46.13 103.56 62.92
C CYS A 395 45.84 102.77 64.22
N ALA A 396 45.00 103.32 65.11
CA ALA A 396 44.70 102.69 66.41
C ALA A 396 44.26 101.22 66.32
N SER A 397 43.43 100.88 65.34
CA SER A 397 42.95 99.51 65.11
C SER A 397 44.07 98.59 64.60
N CYS A 398 44.86 99.05 63.60
CA CYS A 398 45.98 98.29 63.06
C CYS A 398 47.13 98.11 64.07
N ARG A 399 47.35 99.08 64.96
CA ARG A 399 48.31 98.96 66.07
C ARG A 399 47.97 97.79 66.99
N GLY A 400 46.68 97.59 67.30
CA GLY A 400 46.22 96.46 68.12
C GLY A 400 46.48 95.10 67.48
N THR A 401 46.21 94.96 66.17
CA THR A 401 46.47 93.70 65.42
C THR A 401 47.96 93.42 65.25
N LEU A 402 48.76 94.46 65.01
CA LEU A 402 50.22 94.33 64.93
C LEU A 402 50.84 93.94 66.28
N LYS A 403 50.40 94.54 67.40
CA LYS A 403 50.85 94.10 68.75
C LYS A 403 50.47 92.66 69.07
N ALA A 404 49.39 92.13 68.47
CA ALA A 404 48.99 90.73 68.62
C ALA A 404 49.77 89.75 67.70
N GLY A 405 50.71 90.24 66.89
CA GLY A 405 51.50 89.41 65.96
C GLY A 405 50.72 88.90 64.75
N ARG A 406 49.57 89.51 64.45
CA ARG A 406 48.76 89.20 63.27
C ARG A 406 49.02 90.25 62.18
N THR A 407 49.10 89.81 60.93
CA THR A 407 49.13 90.74 59.79
C THR A 407 47.74 91.36 59.65
N PRO A 408 47.59 92.68 59.78
CA PRO A 408 46.31 93.34 59.54
C PRO A 408 45.88 93.04 58.10
N ALA A 409 44.71 92.40 57.95
CA ALA A 409 44.13 92.12 56.64
C ALA A 409 43.73 93.44 55.98
N VAL A 410 44.18 93.63 54.75
CA VAL A 410 43.63 94.63 53.84
C VAL A 410 42.21 94.13 53.53
N ASP A 411 41.23 94.89 54.01
CA ASP A 411 39.79 94.71 53.77
C ASP A 411 39.06 93.59 54.54
N THR A 412 38.30 93.97 55.58
CA THR A 412 36.83 93.88 55.66
C THR A 412 36.30 94.06 57.10
N ASN A 413 35.46 95.09 57.26
CA ASN A 413 34.33 95.24 58.19
C ASN A 413 34.47 94.91 59.68
N HIS A 414 34.53 95.98 60.48
CA HIS A 414 33.94 96.00 61.83
C HIS A 414 32.57 96.71 61.78
N THR A 415 31.69 96.31 62.72
CA THR A 415 30.29 96.71 62.98
C THR A 415 29.30 96.15 61.95
N THR A 416 28.29 95.33 62.30
CA THR A 416 27.28 95.52 63.36
C THR A 416 26.67 94.21 63.90
N TYR A 417 26.21 94.27 65.16
CA TYR A 417 25.25 93.38 65.84
C TYR A 417 24.10 92.84 64.97
N GLY A 418 23.67 91.59 65.18
CA GLY A 418 22.37 91.08 64.69
C GLY A 418 22.22 89.55 64.74
N ALA A 419 21.28 89.07 65.55
CA ALA A 419 20.91 87.67 65.78
C ALA A 419 20.02 87.07 64.66
N ASN A 420 20.08 85.74 64.46
CA ASN A 420 18.92 84.82 64.59
C ASN A 420 19.06 83.47 63.83
N TYR A 421 18.90 82.41 64.64
CA TYR A 421 18.24 81.10 64.48
C TYR A 421 18.24 80.27 63.18
N GLY A 422 18.56 78.98 63.41
CA GLY A 422 17.66 77.84 63.09
C GLY A 422 18.14 76.94 61.95
N PHE A 423 18.01 75.61 61.98
CA PHE A 423 17.62 74.65 63.01
C PHE A 423 18.07 73.26 62.49
N ALA A 424 18.39 72.34 63.40
CA ALA A 424 18.80 70.97 63.11
C ALA A 424 17.64 69.97 63.36
N GLY A 425 17.63 68.84 62.65
CA GLY A 425 16.77 67.67 62.93
C GLY A 425 17.23 66.47 62.09
N THR A 426 17.97 65.48 62.61
CA THR A 426 17.60 64.27 63.40
C THR A 426 17.02 63.09 62.60
N ALA A 427 17.85 62.04 62.55
CA ALA A 427 17.67 60.59 62.36
C ALA A 427 16.31 59.90 62.67
N ARG A 428 15.99 58.80 61.95
CA ARG A 428 16.07 57.38 62.42
C ARG A 428 15.44 56.31 61.47
N ARG A 429 16.15 55.16 61.41
CA ARG A 429 15.73 53.72 61.38
C ARG A 429 14.74 53.16 60.34
N GLY A 430 15.25 52.19 59.55
CA GLY A 430 15.05 50.74 59.80
C GLY A 430 13.99 49.98 58.97
N GLY A 431 14.35 48.83 58.39
CA GLY A 431 13.41 47.76 58.01
C GLY A 431 13.79 46.92 56.78
N LYS A 432 14.02 45.61 56.96
CA LYS A 432 14.21 44.58 55.93
C LYS A 432 12.89 43.85 55.62
N ALA A 433 12.68 43.36 54.38
CA ALA A 433 11.98 42.11 53.99
C ALA A 433 11.87 42.06 52.45
N ARG A 434 12.45 41.08 51.75
CA ARG A 434 11.94 39.75 51.30
C ARG A 434 11.04 39.77 50.05
N ARG A 435 11.27 38.73 49.24
CA ARG A 435 10.73 38.30 47.93
C ARG A 435 9.20 38.29 47.85
N ASP A 436 8.67 38.50 46.65
CA ASP A 436 7.84 37.57 45.83
C ASP A 436 7.60 38.27 44.46
N ARG A 437 8.02 37.72 43.31
CA ARG A 437 7.31 36.80 42.39
C ARG A 437 5.79 37.06 42.33
N ASP A 438 5.36 37.74 41.26
CA ASP A 438 4.19 37.40 40.42
C ASP A 438 3.98 38.46 39.31
N THR A 439 3.76 37.99 38.07
CA THR A 439 3.13 38.71 36.94
C THR A 439 2.86 37.66 35.85
N TYR A 440 1.65 37.09 35.78
CA TYR A 440 0.45 37.52 35.01
C TYR A 440 0.53 37.38 33.48
N GLY A 441 -0.50 36.71 32.94
CA GLY A 441 -0.88 36.63 31.52
C GLY A 441 -0.62 35.24 30.91
N GLY A 442 -1.58 34.37 30.61
CA GLY A 442 -2.98 34.57 30.20
C GLY A 442 -3.11 34.09 28.75
N GLY A 443 -3.90 33.03 28.50
CA GLY A 443 -4.19 32.56 27.14
C GLY A 443 -4.62 31.10 27.08
N TYR A 444 -5.93 30.90 27.01
CA TYR A 444 -6.68 29.65 26.99
C TYR A 444 -7.08 29.29 25.54
N GLU A 445 -6.91 28.04 25.12
CA GLU A 445 -7.63 27.43 23.98
C GLU A 445 -7.90 25.96 24.38
N ARG A 446 -9.10 25.70 24.92
CA ARG A 446 -10.35 25.26 24.26
C ARG A 446 -10.36 23.75 24.02
N SER A 447 -11.04 23.10 24.97
CA SER A 447 -11.33 21.69 25.11
C SER A 447 -12.47 21.19 24.21
N TYR A 448 -12.30 19.94 23.80
CA TYR A 448 -13.25 18.92 23.36
C TYR A 448 -14.74 19.14 23.67
N CYS A 449 -15.58 18.86 22.67
CA CYS A 449 -17.00 18.51 22.84
C CYS A 449 -17.21 17.07 22.34
N GLU A 450 -17.58 16.18 23.26
CA GLU A 450 -18.39 14.99 23.00
C GLU A 450 -19.76 15.27 23.60
N GLU A 451 -20.83 15.02 22.85
CA GLU A 451 -22.10 14.48 23.35
C GLU A 451 -22.94 13.97 22.16
N SER A 452 -23.44 12.75 22.31
CA SER A 452 -24.20 11.91 21.37
C SER A 452 -25.72 12.27 21.36
N PRO A 453 -26.64 11.37 21.00
CA PRO A 453 -27.05 10.89 19.67
C PRO A 453 -28.51 11.30 19.32
N SER A 454 -28.89 11.28 18.04
CA SER A 454 -30.30 11.35 17.63
C SER A 454 -30.61 10.41 16.47
N SER A 455 -31.64 9.60 16.71
CA SER A 455 -32.40 8.75 15.79
C SER A 455 -32.66 9.36 14.42
N TYR A 456 -32.59 8.55 13.36
CA TYR A 456 -33.72 8.38 12.42
C TYR A 456 -33.53 7.11 11.58
N SER A 457 -34.57 6.28 11.59
CA SER A 457 -34.80 5.12 10.74
C SER A 457 -35.29 5.58 9.36
N TYR A 458 -34.85 4.93 8.28
CA TYR A 458 -35.74 4.54 7.18
C TYR A 458 -35.14 3.40 6.35
N ASP A 459 -36.04 2.48 6.00
CA ASP A 459 -35.86 1.17 5.39
C ASP A 459 -35.53 1.17 3.88
N ASN A 460 -34.92 0.04 3.47
CA ASN A 460 -35.10 -0.76 2.25
C ASN A 460 -34.90 -0.15 0.85
N TYR A 461 -34.09 -0.81 0.00
CA TYR A 461 -34.59 -1.74 -1.04
C TYR A 461 -33.44 -2.44 -1.80
N LEU A 462 -33.61 -3.77 -1.94
CA LEU A 462 -33.01 -4.75 -2.88
C LEU A 462 -31.59 -5.28 -2.69
#